data_AF-A0A1H0L9I3-F1
#
_entry.id   AF-A0A1H0L9I3-F1
#
_cell.length_a   1.000
_cell.length_b   1.000
_cell.length_c   1.000
_cell.angle_alpha   90.00
_cell.angle_beta   90.00
_cell.angle_gamma   90.00
#
_symmetry.space_group_name_H-M   'P 1'
#
loop_
_entity.id
_entity.type
_entity.pdbx_description
1 polymer ?
#
loop_
_entity_poly.entity_id
_entity_poly.type
_entity_poly.pdbx_seq_one_letter_code
_entity_poly.pdbx_strand_id
1 'polypeptide(L)'
;MPVQFAIQILPLFRPHDIVCMKNQHYPINDYAFMSDVTGDASFADHAHARHVYARLTGTEKPQMPPDAGGRWSQQNLDLYAQWMTDGFQ
;
A
#
# COMPACT_ATOMS: atom_id res chain seq x y z
N MET A 1 -12.69 15.05 -4.77
CA MET A 1 -11.26 15.24 -5.07
C MET A 1 -10.62 13.87 -5.00
N PRO A 2 -9.71 13.54 -5.94
CA PRO A 2 -9.04 12.24 -5.92
C PRO A 2 -8.22 12.09 -4.64
N VAL A 3 -8.14 10.87 -4.12
CA VAL A 3 -7.28 10.55 -2.99
C VAL A 3 -5.83 10.74 -3.41
N GLN A 4 -5.04 11.45 -2.61
CA GLN A 4 -3.62 11.71 -2.91
C GLN A 4 -2.71 10.89 -2.02
N PHE A 5 -1.74 10.20 -2.62
CA PHE A 5 -0.81 9.33 -1.90
C PHE A 5 -0.11 10.05 -0.76
N ALA A 6 0.55 11.19 -1.03
CA ALA A 6 1.38 11.89 -0.05
C ALA A 6 0.58 12.46 1.14
N ILE A 7 -0.71 12.77 0.94
CA ILE A 7 -1.54 13.43 1.95
C ILE A 7 -2.39 12.43 2.73
N GLN A 8 -2.88 11.38 2.07
CA GLN A 8 -3.93 10.52 2.62
C GLN A 8 -3.49 9.08 2.80
N ILE A 9 -2.55 8.58 2.00
CA ILE A 9 -2.09 7.17 2.07
C ILE A 9 -0.79 7.07 2.85
N LEU A 10 0.19 7.90 2.53
CA LEU A 10 1.50 7.89 3.17
C LEU A 10 1.43 8.04 4.70
N PRO A 11 0.60 8.95 5.27
CA PRO A 11 0.51 9.09 6.73
C PRO A 11 -0.12 7.90 7.45
N LEU A 12 -0.78 6.99 6.74
CA LEU A 12 -1.35 5.77 7.33
C LEU A 12 -0.27 4.71 7.61
N PHE A 13 0.86 4.78 6.92
CA PHE A 13 1.99 3.92 7.19
C PHE A 13 2.76 4.42 8.41
N ARG A 14 2.97 3.54 9.38
CA ARG A 14 3.77 3.90 10.55
C ARG A 14 5.24 3.99 10.12
N PRO A 15 6.05 4.86 10.75
CA PRO A 15 7.49 4.92 10.47
C PRO A 15 8.20 3.56 10.57
N HIS A 16 7.76 2.71 11.50
CA HIS A 16 8.28 1.35 11.63
C HIS A 16 7.98 0.48 10.40
N ASP A 17 6.77 0.55 9.86
CA ASP A 17 6.38 -0.21 8.66
C ASP A 17 7.22 0.24 7.45
N ILE A 18 7.43 1.55 7.29
CA ILE A 18 8.25 2.13 6.22
C ILE A 18 9.69 1.61 6.29
N VAL A 19 10.31 1.60 7.47
CA VAL A 19 11.68 1.10 7.65
C VAL A 19 11.75 -0.40 7.36
N CYS A 20 10.79 -1.18 7.86
CA CYS A 20 10.74 -2.63 7.64
C CYS A 20 10.63 -2.97 6.14
N MET A 21 9.75 -2.28 5.42
CA MET A 21 9.55 -2.52 3.99
C MET A 21 10.71 -2.02 3.14
N LYS A 22 11.32 -0.89 3.49
CA LYS A 22 12.53 -0.40 2.84
C LYS A 22 13.68 -1.41 2.94
N ASN A 23 13.87 -2.04 4.10
CA ASN A 23 14.88 -3.08 4.30
C ASN A 23 14.62 -4.35 3.47
N GLN A 24 13.36 -4.56 3.06
CA GLN A 24 12.95 -5.64 2.15
C GLN A 24 12.93 -5.18 0.68
N HIS A 25 13.60 -4.07 0.35
CA HIS A 25 13.64 -3.49 -1.00
C HIS A 25 12.27 -3.07 -1.55
N TYR A 26 11.35 -2.69 -0.66
CA TYR A 26 9.99 -2.34 -1.02
C TYR A 26 9.63 -0.98 -0.40
N PRO A 27 10.06 0.14 -1.00
CA PRO A 27 9.88 1.46 -0.41
C PRO A 27 8.41 1.92 -0.49
N ILE A 28 7.59 1.51 0.48
CA ILE A 28 6.16 1.87 0.56
C ILE A 28 5.89 3.37 0.76
N ASN A 29 6.93 4.15 1.05
CA ASN A 29 6.85 5.60 1.18
C ASN A 29 7.24 6.35 -0.09
N ASP A 30 7.70 5.65 -1.13
CA ASP A 30 8.07 6.25 -2.40
C ASP A 30 6.88 6.19 -3.36
N TYR A 31 6.40 7.36 -3.75
CA TYR A 31 5.29 7.47 -4.69
C TYR A 31 5.63 6.88 -6.05
N ALA A 32 6.84 7.09 -6.58
CA ALA A 32 7.22 6.60 -7.91
C ALA A 32 7.22 5.07 -7.96
N PHE A 33 7.59 4.42 -6.84
CA PHE A 33 7.51 2.98 -6.69
C PHE A 33 6.06 2.49 -6.54
N MET A 34 5.25 3.17 -5.73
CA MET A 34 3.88 2.78 -5.42
C MET A 34 2.91 3.03 -6.59
N SER A 35 3.13 4.07 -7.38
CA SER A 35 2.36 4.43 -8.58
C SER A 35 2.97 3.90 -9.88
N ASP A 36 3.98 3.03 -9.78
CA ASP A 36 4.59 2.41 -10.95
C ASP A 36 3.51 1.68 -11.75
N VAL A 37 3.29 2.08 -13.01
CA VAL A 37 2.21 1.53 -13.85
C VAL A 37 2.44 0.07 -14.23
N THR A 38 3.64 -0.47 -14.01
CA THR A 38 3.99 -1.83 -14.40
C THR A 38 3.20 -2.86 -13.61
N GLY A 39 2.76 -3.89 -14.34
CA GLY A 39 2.17 -5.09 -13.78
C GLY A 39 3.19 -6.20 -13.58
N ASP A 40 2.74 -7.31 -13.02
CA ASP A 40 3.46 -8.56 -12.88
C ASP A 40 2.54 -9.76 -13.19
N ALA A 41 2.94 -10.97 -12.76
CA ALA A 41 2.15 -12.18 -12.99
C ALA A 41 0.82 -12.21 -12.18
N SER A 42 0.70 -11.41 -11.13
CA SER A 42 -0.46 -11.38 -10.22
C SER A 42 -1.41 -10.24 -10.57
N PHE A 43 -0.87 -9.08 -10.93
CA PHE A 43 -1.61 -7.86 -11.22
C PHE A 43 -1.18 -7.25 -12.55
N ALA A 44 -2.14 -6.94 -13.42
CA ALA A 44 -1.87 -6.45 -14.77
C ALA A 44 -1.25 -5.03 -14.82
N ASP A 45 -1.43 -4.25 -13.75
CA ASP A 45 -0.98 -2.86 -13.61
C ASP A 45 -0.72 -2.54 -12.13
N HIS A 46 0.12 -1.56 -11.85
CA HIS A 46 0.35 -1.05 -10.49
C HIS A 46 0.59 -2.15 -9.45
N ALA A 47 1.37 -3.16 -9.83
CA ALA A 47 1.53 -4.37 -9.05
C ALA A 47 2.00 -4.06 -7.63
N HIS A 48 2.87 -3.07 -7.46
CA HIS A 48 3.38 -2.71 -6.14
C HIS A 48 2.29 -2.27 -5.17
N ALA A 49 1.50 -1.25 -5.52
CA ALA A 49 0.39 -0.81 -4.68
C ALA A 49 -0.62 -1.92 -4.41
N ARG A 50 -0.93 -2.74 -5.41
CA ARG A 50 -1.89 -3.83 -5.28
C ARG A 50 -1.41 -4.94 -4.34
N HIS A 51 -0.13 -5.31 -4.40
CA HIS A 51 0.48 -6.24 -3.45
C HIS A 51 0.44 -5.70 -2.02
N VAL A 52 0.73 -4.41 -1.81
CA VAL A 52 0.60 -3.79 -0.48
C VAL A 52 -0.82 -3.91 0.03
N TYR A 53 -1.81 -3.56 -0.80
CA TYR A 53 -3.21 -3.70 -0.42
C TYR A 53 -3.60 -5.16 -0.12
N ALA A 54 -3.16 -6.11 -0.94
CA ALA A 54 -3.42 -7.53 -0.73
C ALA A 54 -2.79 -8.05 0.58
N ARG A 55 -1.62 -7.55 0.96
CA ARG A 55 -0.97 -7.85 2.25
C ARG A 55 -1.67 -7.16 3.41
N LEU A 56 -2.17 -5.94 3.26
CA LEU A 56 -2.92 -5.22 4.29
C LEU A 56 -4.25 -5.91 4.61
N THR A 57 -4.97 -6.32 3.56
CA THR A 57 -6.23 -7.08 3.67
C THR A 57 -6.02 -8.53 4.11
N GLY A 58 -4.79 -9.05 3.95
CA GLY A 58 -4.40 -10.39 4.34
C GLY A 58 -4.74 -11.48 3.31
N THR A 59 -5.17 -11.07 2.11
CA THR A 59 -5.32 -11.92 0.91
C THR A 59 -3.98 -12.50 0.47
N GLU A 60 -2.90 -11.72 0.62
CA GLU A 60 -1.52 -12.20 0.48
C GLU A 60 -0.84 -12.41 1.84
N LYS A 61 0.04 -13.41 1.90
CA LYS A 61 0.84 -13.73 3.09
C LYS A 61 2.33 -13.44 2.87
N PRO A 62 3.08 -13.03 3.91
CA PRO A 62 2.58 -12.61 5.23
C PRO A 62 1.69 -11.36 5.15
N GLN A 63 0.72 -11.29 6.07
CA GLN A 63 -0.17 -10.15 6.22
C GLN A 63 0.61 -8.98 6.86
N MET A 64 0.35 -7.77 6.39
CA MET A 64 0.92 -6.55 6.93
C MET A 64 -0.14 -5.72 7.68
N PRO A 65 0.22 -5.02 8.76
CA PRO A 65 1.44 -5.26 9.54
C PRO A 65 1.41 -6.62 10.27
N PRO A 66 2.60 -7.17 10.63
CA PRO A 66 2.69 -8.47 11.31
C PRO A 66 2.13 -8.45 12.73
N ASP A 67 2.11 -7.27 13.36
CA ASP A 67 1.51 -7.07 14.67
C ASP A 67 -0.01 -6.87 14.55
N ALA A 68 -0.78 -7.63 15.33
CA ALA A 68 -2.24 -7.54 15.32
C ALA A 68 -2.75 -6.14 15.71
N GLY A 69 -2.00 -5.40 16.53
CA GLY A 69 -2.30 -4.01 16.93
C GLY A 69 -2.01 -2.97 15.86
N GLY A 70 -1.30 -3.32 14.78
CA GLY A 70 -0.96 -2.46 13.67
C GLY A 70 -1.90 -2.57 12.48
N ARG A 71 -2.87 -3.49 12.51
CA ARG A 71 -3.79 -3.71 11.40
C ARG A 71 -4.59 -2.45 11.11
N TRP A 72 -4.73 -2.16 9.82
CA TRP A 72 -5.50 -1.03 9.36
C TRP A 72 -6.99 -1.24 9.65
N SER A 73 -7.67 -0.16 10.03
CA SER A 73 -9.13 -0.15 10.10
C SER A 73 -9.73 -0.32 8.71
N GLN A 74 -11.00 -0.75 8.64
CA GLN A 74 -11.70 -0.85 7.35
C GLN A 74 -11.69 0.49 6.61
N GLN A 75 -11.87 1.61 7.32
CA GLN A 75 -11.83 2.95 6.75
C GLN A 75 -10.48 3.27 6.06
N ASN A 76 -9.36 2.83 6.64
CA ASN A 76 -8.04 3.05 6.05
C ASN A 76 -7.85 2.16 4.81
N LEU A 77 -8.37 0.93 4.84
CA LEU A 77 -8.37 0.04 3.68
C LEU A 77 -9.22 0.63 2.54
N ASP A 78 -10.42 1.14 2.86
CA ASP A 78 -11.30 1.78 1.89
C ASP A 78 -10.65 3.02 1.26
N LEU A 79 -9.92 3.82 2.06
CA LEU A 79 -9.17 4.97 1.55
C LEU A 79 -8.06 4.55 0.57
N TYR A 80 -7.37 3.46 0.87
CA TYR A 80 -6.37 2.89 -0.04
C TYR A 80 -7.01 2.36 -1.33
N ALA A 81 -8.12 1.64 -1.22
CA ALA A 81 -8.85 1.12 -2.38
C ALA A 81 -9.37 2.26 -3.27
N GLN A 82 -9.82 3.36 -2.66
CA GLN A 82 -10.24 4.55 -3.38
C GLN A 82 -9.06 5.20 -4.12
N TRP A 83 -7.88 5.30 -3.50
CA TRP A 83 -6.68 5.79 -4.17
C TRP A 83 -6.30 4.97 -5.41
N MET A 84 -6.38 3.64 -5.33
CA MET A 84 -6.15 2.77 -6.50
C MET A 84 -7.20 2.99 -7.59
N THR A 85 -8.45 3.32 -7.23
CA THR A 85 -9.55 3.58 -8.16
C THR A 85 -9.45 4.97 -8.79
N ASP A 86 -8.93 5.95 -8.05
CA ASP A 86 -8.72 7.33 -8.50
C ASP A 86 -7.51 7.47 -9.44
N GLY A 87 -6.80 6.37 -9.72
CA GLY A 87 -5.69 6.32 -10.66
C GLY A 87 -4.32 6.52 -10.02
N PHE A 88 -4.17 6.13 -8.75
CA PHE A 88 -2.88 6.12 -8.04
C PHE A 88 -2.22 7.51 -7.92
N GLN A 89 -3.02 8.57 -7.71
CA GLN A 89 -2.59 9.99 -7.68
C GLN A 89 -1.81 10.43 -6.43
#